data_AF-A0A350PFQ8-F1
#
_entry.id   AF-A0A350PFQ8-F1
#
_cell.length_a   1.000
_cell.length_b   1.000
_cell.length_c   1.000
_cell.angle_alpha   90.00
_cell.angle_beta   90.00
_cell.angle_gamma   90.00
#
_symmetry.space_group_name_H-M   'P 1'
#
loop_
_entity.id
_entity.type
_entity.pdbx_description
1 polymer ?
#
loop_
_entity_poly.entity_id
_entity_poly.type
_entity_poly.pdbx_seq_one_letter_code
_entity_poly.pdbx_strand_id
1 'polypeptide(L)'
;NGISTTNSVGSKIPIQGGIGKCRVSGSLTAHFVNTTLFEAFKANTAKDLTIQFGANSGATSILFDMSRILLTTGAVEVGGEGLISVACDFVAMRNDSNDQSTISIDTDLSG
;
A
#
# COMPACT_ATOMS: atom_id res chain seq x y z
N ASN A 1 -3.01 -10.69 10.66
CA ASN A 1 -4.10 -9.93 11.31
C ASN A 1 -3.96 -9.67 12.81
N GLY A 2 -2.80 -9.87 13.46
CA GLY A 2 -2.43 -9.20 14.73
C GLY A 2 -3.39 -9.30 15.93
N ILE A 3 -4.49 -10.04 15.84
CA ILE A 3 -5.47 -10.22 16.90
C ILE A 3 -4.87 -11.24 17.87
N SER A 4 -4.40 -10.74 19.00
CA SER A 4 -4.02 -11.54 20.15
C SER A 4 -4.82 -11.05 21.35
N THR A 5 -5.34 -11.99 22.14
CA THR A 5 -5.98 -11.69 23.41
C THR A 5 -4.90 -11.36 24.44
N THR A 6 -4.85 -10.11 24.89
CA THR A 6 -3.97 -9.73 26.00
C THR A 6 -4.62 -10.14 27.31
N ASN A 7 -4.01 -11.10 28.02
CA ASN A 7 -4.41 -11.43 29.38
C ASN A 7 -3.79 -10.40 30.34
N SER A 8 -4.61 -9.71 31.13
CA SER A 8 -4.15 -8.91 32.28
C SER A 8 -3.82 -9.82 33.45
N VAL A 9 -2.67 -9.61 34.10
CA VAL A 9 -2.33 -10.31 35.36
C VAL A 9 -3.35 -9.90 36.43
N GLY A 10 -4.15 -10.85 36.93
CA GLY A 10 -5.09 -10.64 38.04
C GLY A 10 -6.59 -10.59 37.69
N SER A 11 -7.00 -10.80 36.44
CA SER A 11 -8.42 -10.89 36.04
C SER A 11 -8.74 -12.20 35.32
N LYS A 12 -9.87 -12.83 35.64
CA LYS A 12 -10.45 -13.97 34.88
C LYS A 12 -11.23 -13.54 33.64
N ILE A 13 -11.41 -12.23 33.44
CA ILE A 13 -12.11 -11.67 32.28
C ILE A 13 -11.05 -11.26 31.25
N PRO A 14 -11.00 -11.90 30.06
CA PRO A 14 -10.09 -11.50 29.00
C PRO A 14 -10.46 -10.11 28.50
N ILE A 15 -9.46 -9.26 28.25
CA ILE A 15 -9.69 -7.94 27.65
C ILE A 15 -10.12 -8.21 26.20
N GLN A 16 -11.38 -7.92 25.87
CA GLN A 16 -11.87 -7.98 24.50
C GLN A 16 -11.20 -6.87 23.69
N GLY A 17 -10.41 -7.26 22.70
CA GLY A 17 -9.86 -6.32 21.72
C GLY A 17 -8.44 -5.84 22.03
N GLY A 18 -7.45 -6.73 21.88
CA GLY A 18 -6.19 -6.23 21.33
C GLY A 18 -6.52 -5.59 19.98
N ILE A 19 -6.28 -4.28 19.83
CA ILE A 19 -6.56 -3.53 18.59
C ILE A 19 -5.86 -4.27 17.43
N GLY A 20 -6.61 -5.12 16.74
CA GLY A 20 -6.12 -5.88 15.61
C GLY A 20 -5.86 -4.91 14.47
N LYS A 21 -4.61 -4.46 14.35
CA LYS A 21 -4.23 -3.58 13.24
C LYS A 21 -4.20 -4.41 11.97
N CYS A 22 -5.08 -4.07 11.02
CA CYS A 22 -4.91 -4.50 9.63
C CYS A 22 -3.66 -3.81 9.08
N ARG A 23 -2.65 -4.59 8.72
CA ARG A 23 -1.42 -4.07 8.11
C ARG A 23 -1.35 -4.59 6.68
N VAL A 24 -1.44 -3.67 5.74
CA VAL A 24 -1.29 -3.95 4.31
C VAL A 24 0.12 -3.53 3.92
N SER A 25 0.88 -4.47 3.37
CA SER A 25 2.23 -4.27 2.88
C SER A 25 2.46 -5.17 1.68
N GLY A 26 3.37 -4.77 0.81
CA GLY A 26 3.75 -5.56 -0.36
C GLY A 26 5.07 -5.06 -0.95
N SER A 27 5.47 -5.69 -2.05
CA SER A 27 6.62 -5.28 -2.84
C SER A 27 6.16 -4.98 -4.27
N LEU A 28 6.82 -4.00 -4.91
CA LEU A 28 6.60 -3.66 -6.31
C LEU A 28 7.92 -3.30 -6.99
N THR A 29 7.98 -3.56 -8.29
CA THR A 29 9.06 -3.10 -9.17
C THR A 29 8.51 -2.02 -10.09
N ALA A 30 9.05 -0.81 -9.97
CA ALA A 30 8.67 0.32 -10.81
C ALA A 30 9.69 0.55 -11.93
N HIS A 31 9.20 0.83 -13.13
CA HIS A 31 10.01 1.18 -14.29
C HIS A 31 9.78 2.65 -14.65
N PHE A 32 10.84 3.44 -14.71
CA PHE A 32 10.78 4.87 -14.97
C PHE A 32 11.34 5.18 -16.37
N VAL A 33 10.60 6.01 -17.09
CA VAL A 33 10.98 6.51 -18.43
C VAL A 33 11.91 7.72 -18.38
N ASN A 34 12.00 8.40 -17.24
CA ASN A 34 12.90 9.53 -17.03
C ASN A 34 13.31 9.67 -15.56
N THR A 35 14.38 10.42 -15.33
CA THR A 35 14.98 10.65 -14.00
C THR A 35 14.11 11.52 -13.09
N THR A 36 13.32 12.44 -13.64
CA THR A 36 12.43 13.32 -12.84
C THR A 36 11.38 12.52 -12.08
N LEU A 37 10.73 11.55 -12.74
CA LEU A 37 9.75 10.66 -12.11
C LEU A 37 10.40 9.78 -11.05
N PHE A 38 11.63 9.32 -11.30
CA PHE A 38 12.40 8.54 -10.34
C PHE A 38 12.76 9.35 -9.09
N GLU A 39 13.20 10.60 -9.22
CA GLU A 39 13.50 11.46 -8.05
C GLU A 39 12.23 11.80 -7.26
N ALA A 40 11.11 12.06 -7.95
CA ALA A 40 9.80 12.25 -7.30
C ALA A 40 9.33 10.97 -6.58
N PHE A 41 9.68 9.80 -7.11
CA PHE A 41 9.36 8.51 -6.49
C PHE A 41 10.22 8.22 -5.25
N LYS A 42 11.51 8.52 -5.30
CA LYS A 42 12.44 8.37 -4.18
C LYS A 42 12.14 9.27 -2.99
N ALA A 43 11.47 10.40 -3.21
CA ALA A 43 11.11 11.29 -2.11
C ALA A 43 10.29 10.52 -1.05
N ASN A 44 10.76 10.56 0.20
CA ASN A 44 10.14 9.92 1.36
C ASN A 44 8.88 10.69 1.82
N THR A 45 7.96 10.87 0.89
CA THR A 45 6.64 11.46 1.10
C THR A 45 5.62 10.34 1.01
N ALA A 46 4.53 10.46 1.78
CA ALA A 46 3.39 9.59 1.57
C ALA A 46 2.87 9.75 0.13
N LYS A 47 2.47 8.65 -0.49
CA LYS A 47 1.93 8.61 -1.86
C LYS A 47 0.66 7.80 -1.90
N ASP A 48 -0.14 7.99 -2.94
CA ASP A 48 -1.27 7.12 -3.23
C ASP A 48 -0.80 5.99 -4.16
N LEU A 49 -1.30 4.78 -3.94
CA LEU A 49 -1.03 3.63 -4.80
C LEU A 49 -2.36 3.01 -5.25
N THR A 50 -2.58 3.07 -6.56
CA THR A 50 -3.72 2.44 -7.22
C THR A 50 -3.22 1.35 -8.15
N ILE A 51 -3.73 0.13 -7.96
CA ILE A 51 -3.43 -1.01 -8.82
C ILE A 51 -4.73 -1.46 -9.46
N GLN A 52 -4.79 -1.42 -10.79
CA GLN A 52 -5.95 -1.85 -11.55
C GLN A 52 -5.61 -3.09 -12.36
N PHE A 53 -6.45 -4.11 -12.24
CA PHE A 53 -6.47 -5.25 -13.15
C PHE A 53 -7.67 -5.14 -14.07
N GLY A 54 -7.49 -5.53 -15.34
CA GLY A 54 -8.54 -5.47 -16.35
C GLY A 54 -8.67 -4.10 -17.02
N ALA A 55 -9.73 -3.94 -17.82
CA ALA A 55 -10.00 -2.71 -18.55
C ALA A 55 -10.39 -1.55 -17.61
N ASN A 56 -10.27 -0.31 -18.07
CA ASN A 56 -10.63 0.88 -17.28
C ASN A 56 -12.12 0.94 -16.89
N SER A 57 -12.97 0.12 -17.51
CA SER A 57 -14.35 -0.09 -17.14
C SER A 57 -14.77 -1.48 -17.61
N GLY A 58 -15.46 -2.24 -16.77
CA GLY A 58 -15.97 -3.56 -17.12
C GLY A 58 -16.15 -4.49 -15.92
N ALA A 59 -17.01 -5.50 -16.11
CA ALA A 59 -17.39 -6.46 -15.07
C ALA A 59 -16.25 -7.38 -14.58
N THR A 60 -15.08 -7.34 -15.21
CA THR A 60 -13.90 -8.13 -14.84
C THR A 60 -12.79 -7.27 -14.21
N SER A 61 -13.03 -5.98 -14.04
CA SER A 61 -12.03 -5.06 -13.54
C SER A 61 -11.99 -5.05 -12.01
N ILE A 62 -10.78 -4.97 -11.46
CA ILE A 62 -10.56 -4.92 -10.02
C ILE A 62 -9.57 -3.79 -9.74
N LEU A 63 -9.94 -2.89 -8.84
CA LEU A 63 -9.11 -1.77 -8.41
C LEU A 63 -8.79 -1.91 -6.93
N PHE A 64 -7.50 -1.86 -6.63
CA PHE A 64 -6.97 -1.77 -5.28
C PHE A 64 -6.50 -0.34 -5.06
N ASP A 65 -7.13 0.38 -4.15
CA ASP A 65 -6.74 1.75 -3.80
C ASP A 65 -6.18 1.82 -2.38
N MET A 66 -5.01 2.44 -2.26
CA MET A 66 -4.31 2.70 -1.01
C MET A 66 -3.94 4.19 -0.99
N SER A 67 -4.80 5.01 -0.41
CA SER A 67 -4.72 6.48 -0.38
C SER A 67 -3.64 7.04 0.57
N ARG A 68 -2.74 6.18 1.07
CA ARG A 68 -1.54 6.57 1.83
C ARG A 68 -0.58 5.40 1.99
N ILE A 69 0.49 5.38 1.21
CA ILE A 69 1.60 4.43 1.34
C ILE A 69 2.92 5.13 1.66
N LEU A 70 3.77 4.44 2.42
CA LEU A 70 5.20 4.76 2.53
C LEU A 70 5.99 3.72 1.76
N LEU A 71 6.87 4.19 0.88
CA LEU A 71 7.78 3.37 0.11
C LEU A 71 9.13 3.29 0.84
N THR A 72 9.66 2.08 0.91
CA THR A 72 11.04 1.81 1.29
C THR A 72 11.74 1.32 0.04
N THR A 73 12.48 2.22 -0.62
CA THR A 73 13.23 1.91 -1.83
C THR A 73 14.42 1.03 -1.50
N GLY A 74 14.54 -0.10 -2.20
CA GLY A 74 15.68 -0.99 -2.13
C GLY A 74 16.78 -0.60 -3.13
N ALA A 75 17.46 -1.60 -3.68
CA ALA A 75 18.48 -1.40 -4.71
C ALA A 75 17.86 -0.78 -5.99
N VAL A 76 18.54 0.23 -6.52
CA VAL A 76 18.21 0.87 -7.80
C VAL A 76 19.04 0.21 -8.87
N GLU A 77 18.38 -0.38 -9.87
CA GLU A 77 19.04 -0.99 -11.02
C GLU A 77 18.88 -0.06 -12.23
N VAL A 78 20.01 0.38 -12.78
CA VAL A 78 20.03 1.19 -14.00
C VAL A 78 20.30 0.25 -15.17
N GLY A 79 19.22 -0.13 -15.87
CA GLY A 79 19.35 -0.77 -17.18
C GLY A 79 19.83 0.29 -18.17
N GLY A 80 20.86 -0.01 -18.97
CA GLY A 80 21.42 0.92 -19.94
C GLY A 80 20.37 1.57 -20.86
N GLU A 81 20.69 2.79 -21.34
CA GLU A 81 19.84 3.65 -22.19
C GLU A 81 18.47 4.04 -21.61
N GLY A 82 18.45 4.53 -20.37
CA GLY A 82 17.39 5.44 -19.90
C GLY A 82 16.20 4.78 -19.19
N LEU A 83 16.17 3.45 -19.07
CA LEU A 83 15.17 2.75 -18.27
C LEU A 83 15.72 2.49 -16.87
N ILE A 84 15.19 3.23 -15.88
CA ILE A 84 15.54 3.05 -14.48
C ILE A 84 14.50 2.11 -13.85
N SER A 85 14.96 1.04 -13.22
CA SER A 85 14.07 0.08 -12.53
C SER A 85 14.39 0.05 -11.05
N VAL A 86 13.35 0.08 -10.20
CA VAL A 86 13.52 0.12 -8.74
C VAL A 86 12.60 -0.90 -8.11
N ALA A 87 13.18 -1.83 -7.35
CA ALA A 87 12.45 -2.67 -6.44
C ALA A 87 12.23 -1.92 -5.12
N CYS A 88 10.99 -1.94 -4.62
CA CYS A 88 10.64 -1.28 -3.37
C CYS A 88 9.55 -2.04 -2.63
N ASP A 89 9.63 -1.96 -1.30
CA ASP A 89 8.59 -2.42 -0.41
C ASP A 89 7.70 -1.24 -0.04
N PHE A 90 6.42 -1.50 0.20
CA PHE A 90 5.49 -0.50 0.67
C PHE A 90 4.71 -0.96 1.88
N VAL A 91 4.30 0.01 2.68
CA VAL A 91 3.35 -0.17 3.79
C VAL A 91 2.24 0.85 3.61
N ALA A 92 1.01 0.36 3.50
CA ALA A 92 -0.17 1.22 3.49
C ALA A 92 -0.55 1.62 4.92
N MET A 93 -1.02 2.85 5.05
CA MET A 93 -1.40 3.48 6.30
C MET A 93 -2.82 4.01 6.19
N ARG A 94 -3.49 4.13 7.32
CA ARG A 94 -4.78 4.82 7.38
C ARG A 94 -4.58 6.28 7.00
N ASN A 95 -5.50 6.84 6.23
CA ASN A 95 -5.54 8.27 5.98
C ASN A 95 -6.57 8.93 6.90
N ASP A 96 -6.12 9.41 8.05
CA ASP A 96 -6.98 9.99 9.08
C ASP A 96 -7.63 11.33 8.66
N SER A 97 -7.10 12.00 7.63
CA SER A 97 -7.66 13.27 7.16
C SER A 97 -9.02 13.10 6.47
N ASN A 98 -9.28 11.94 5.87
CA ASN A 98 -10.51 11.65 5.11
C ASN A 98 -11.23 10.38 5.61
N ASP A 99 -10.86 9.88 6.79
CA ASP A 99 -11.34 8.62 7.38
C ASP A 99 -11.18 7.37 6.48
N GLN A 100 -10.30 7.44 5.47
CA GLN A 100 -10.14 6.37 4.50
C GLN A 100 -9.40 5.17 5.10
N SER A 101 -9.89 3.98 4.75
CA SER A 101 -9.26 2.70 5.09
C SER A 101 -7.85 2.59 4.52
N THR A 102 -7.03 1.69 5.10
CA THR A 102 -5.69 1.37 4.60
C THR A 102 -5.70 0.78 3.19
N ILE A 103 -6.80 0.16 2.79
CA ILE A 103 -7.04 -0.41 1.47
C ILE A 103 -8.54 -0.35 1.17
N SER A 104 -8.88 0.01 -0.07
CA SER A 104 -10.19 -0.16 -0.67
C SER A 104 -10.06 -1.12 -1.85
N ILE A 105 -11.03 -2.01 -2.02
CA ILE A 105 -11.10 -2.95 -3.15
C ILE A 105 -12.43 -2.69 -3.83
N ASP A 106 -12.35 -2.28 -5.09
CA ASP A 106 -13.52 -2.08 -5.94
C ASP A 106 -13.50 -3.12 -7.06
N THR A 107 -14.58 -3.89 -7.15
CA THR A 107 -14.78 -4.93 -8.17
C THR A 107 -15.87 -4.56 -9.17
N ASP A 108 -16.45 -3.37 -9.04
CA ASP A 108 -17.49 -2.86 -9.91
C ASP A 108 -17.16 -1.40 -10.28
N LEU A 109 -16.28 -1.25 -11.27
CA LEU A 109 -15.86 0.06 -11.80
C LEU A 109 -16.95 0.73 -12.67
N SER A 110 -18.20 0.29 -12.58
CA SER A 110 -19.33 0.95 -13.22
C SER A 110 -19.94 1.97 -12.25
N GLY A 111 -19.43 3.20 -12.33
CA GLY A 111 -20.00 4.36 -11.63
C GLY A 111 -21.38 4.74 -12.12
#